data_AF-A0A9N8ND07-F1
#
_entry.id   AF-A0A9N8ND07-F1
#
_cell.length_a   1.000
_cell.length_b   1.000
_cell.length_c   1.000
_cell.angle_alpha   90.00
_cell.angle_beta   90.00
_cell.angle_gamma   90.00
#
_symmetry.space_group_name_H-M   'P 1'
#
loop_
_entity.id
_entity.type
_entity.pdbx_description
1 polymer ?
#
loop_
_entity_poly.entity_id
_entity_poly.type
_entity_poly.pdbx_seq_one_letter_code
_entity_poly.pdbx_strand_id
1 'polypeptide(L)'
;MYRFEDYVLIIDARSEREYAVDHIPEAIDLPVVSNDEYAEVGALHRTDKMRAYLIGVAYLLKNISRHLDTVIAGRTRHGRVLVYCFRGGKRSLLWFDALDTIGYKVDRLPGGWKGYRRWVNEQLATRPREFSYVVLSGSTGCGKTRLLDQLEAAGAQVLNLEALASHRGSVIGAIPGTPKPTQKYLDSLATP
;
A
#
# COMPACT_ATOMS: atom_id res chain seq x y z
N MET A 1 17.42 2.40 1.10
CA MET A 1 16.20 3.17 1.43
C MET A 1 15.23 2.97 0.29
N TYR A 2 13.97 2.61 0.57
CA TYR A 2 12.97 2.50 -0.49
C TYR A 2 12.65 3.93 -0.98
N ARG A 3 12.77 4.16 -2.28
CA ARG A 3 12.31 5.38 -2.97
C ARG A 3 11.13 4.97 -3.81
N PHE A 4 9.93 5.16 -3.28
CA PHE A 4 8.70 4.69 -3.94
C PHE A 4 8.30 5.63 -5.08
N GLU A 5 8.71 6.89 -4.99
CA GLU A 5 8.57 7.94 -6.00
C GLU A 5 9.30 7.64 -7.33
N ASP A 6 10.27 6.73 -7.33
CA ASP A 6 10.97 6.27 -8.54
C ASP A 6 10.11 5.34 -9.41
N TYR A 7 8.96 4.87 -8.89
CA TYR A 7 8.08 3.91 -9.56
C TYR A 7 6.83 4.60 -10.09
N VAL A 8 6.58 4.42 -11.38
CA VAL A 8 5.36 4.93 -12.03
C VAL A 8 4.12 4.09 -11.69
N LEU A 9 4.35 2.91 -11.09
CA LEU A 9 3.31 1.98 -10.68
C LEU A 9 3.83 1.09 -9.55
N ILE A 10 3.05 1.01 -8.48
CA ILE A 10 3.30 0.07 -7.37
C ILE A 10 2.11 -0.88 -7.30
N ILE A 11 2.38 -2.18 -7.47
CA ILE A 11 1.37 -3.22 -7.49
C ILE A 11 1.42 -4.04 -6.20
N ASP A 12 0.30 -4.05 -5.49
CA ASP A 12 0.06 -5.00 -4.41
C ASP A 12 -0.60 -6.27 -4.96
N ALA A 13 0.13 -7.38 -4.92
CA ALA A 13 -0.33 -8.69 -5.36
C ALA A 13 -0.96 -9.53 -4.24
N ARG A 14 -1.24 -8.92 -3.07
CA ARG A 14 -1.94 -9.60 -1.96
C ARG A 14 -3.44 -9.72 -2.26
N SER A 15 -4.23 -10.31 -1.36
CA SER A 15 -5.69 -10.29 -1.52
C SER A 15 -6.26 -8.90 -1.19
N GLU A 16 -7.45 -8.61 -1.69
CA GLU A 16 -8.16 -7.33 -1.47
C GLU A 16 -8.29 -7.02 0.04
N ARG A 17 -8.56 -8.04 0.86
CA ARG A 17 -8.63 -7.89 2.32
C ARG A 17 -7.29 -7.50 2.93
N GLU A 18 -6.19 -8.06 2.44
CA GLU A 18 -4.85 -7.71 2.93
C GLU A 18 -4.49 -6.25 2.54
N TYR A 19 -4.88 -5.81 1.34
CA TYR A 19 -4.67 -4.44 0.84
C TYR A 19 -5.51 -3.42 1.61
N ALA A 20 -6.80 -3.69 1.83
CA ALA A 20 -7.73 -2.81 2.52
C ALA A 20 -7.33 -2.50 3.97
N VAL A 21 -6.58 -3.41 4.62
CA VAL A 21 -6.08 -3.19 5.98
C VAL A 21 -4.94 -2.17 6.00
N ASP A 22 -3.96 -2.33 5.12
CA ASP A 22 -2.75 -1.49 5.03
C ASP A 22 -1.97 -1.90 3.78
N HIS A 23 -1.41 -0.94 3.06
CA HIS A 23 -0.62 -1.13 1.84
C HIS A 23 0.43 -0.01 1.75
N ILE A 24 1.39 -0.15 0.84
CA ILE A 24 2.35 0.93 0.56
C ILE A 24 1.55 2.11 -0.03
N PRO A 25 1.76 3.36 0.43
CA PRO A 25 1.11 4.52 -0.15
C PRO A 25 1.23 4.54 -1.68
N GLU A 26 0.16 4.96 -2.36
CA GLU A 26 0.04 4.99 -3.83
C GLU A 26 0.06 3.64 -4.55
N ALA A 27 0.18 2.52 -3.83
CA ALA A 27 0.03 1.19 -4.42
C ALA A 27 -1.41 0.95 -4.90
N ILE A 28 -1.55 0.29 -6.04
CA ILE A 28 -2.83 -0.20 -6.56
C ILE A 28 -3.03 -1.67 -6.21
N ASP A 29 -4.28 -2.04 -5.93
CA ASP A 29 -4.69 -3.41 -5.63
C ASP A 29 -4.87 -4.20 -6.94
N LEU A 30 -3.92 -5.09 -7.27
CA LEU A 30 -4.06 -6.05 -8.38
C LEU A 30 -3.83 -7.47 -7.84
N PRO A 31 -4.82 -7.99 -7.10
CA PRO A 31 -4.69 -9.25 -6.40
C PRO A 31 -4.52 -10.38 -7.42
N VAL A 32 -3.57 -11.27 -7.15
CA VAL A 32 -3.42 -12.50 -7.95
C VAL A 32 -4.35 -13.62 -7.46
N VAL A 33 -4.94 -13.45 -6.28
CA VAL A 33 -5.99 -14.32 -5.74
C VAL A 33 -7.02 -13.44 -5.03
N SER A 34 -8.30 -13.65 -5.33
CA SER A 34 -9.40 -13.01 -4.60
C SER A 34 -9.46 -13.51 -3.15
N ASN A 35 -10.27 -12.88 -2.30
CA ASN A 35 -10.44 -13.33 -0.92
C ASN A 35 -10.98 -14.77 -0.83
N ASP A 36 -11.91 -15.12 -1.71
CA ASP A 36 -12.51 -16.46 -1.76
C ASP A 36 -11.52 -17.49 -2.30
N GLU A 37 -10.80 -17.17 -3.37
CA GLU A 37 -9.74 -18.03 -3.92
C GLU A 37 -8.62 -18.24 -2.90
N TYR A 38 -8.24 -17.19 -2.16
CA TYR A 38 -7.25 -17.29 -1.09
C TYR A 38 -7.72 -18.22 0.05
N ALA A 39 -8.99 -18.13 0.43
CA ALA A 39 -9.58 -19.01 1.44
C ALA A 39 -9.61 -20.47 0.97
N GLU A 40 -9.99 -20.72 -0.28
CA GLU A 40 -10.02 -22.06 -0.88
C GLU A 40 -8.61 -22.68 -0.97
N VAL A 41 -7.65 -21.94 -1.52
CA VAL A 41 -6.24 -22.37 -1.58
C VAL A 41 -5.70 -22.66 -0.18
N GLY A 42 -6.02 -21.80 0.80
CA GLY A 42 -5.61 -21.98 2.19
C GLY A 42 -6.23 -23.20 2.86
N ALA A 43 -7.51 -23.50 2.57
CA ALA A 43 -8.18 -24.69 3.06
C ALA A 43 -7.56 -25.97 2.48
N LEU A 44 -7.39 -26.02 1.15
CA LEU A 44 -6.78 -27.15 0.46
C LEU A 44 -5.32 -27.36 0.86
N HIS A 45 -4.55 -26.30 1.10
CA HIS A 45 -3.15 -26.44 1.48
C HIS A 45 -2.95 -27.22 2.79
N ARG A 46 -3.96 -27.28 3.67
CA ARG A 46 -3.92 -28.07 4.91
C ARG A 46 -4.10 -29.57 4.66
N THR A 47 -4.85 -29.95 3.62
CA THR A 47 -5.23 -31.35 3.35
C THR A 47 -4.49 -31.95 2.15
N ASP A 48 -4.34 -31.19 1.07
CA ASP A 48 -3.67 -31.56 -0.17
C ASP A 48 -2.87 -30.37 -0.73
N LYS A 49 -1.57 -30.37 -0.42
CA LYS A 49 -0.64 -29.31 -0.85
C LYS A 49 -0.51 -29.24 -2.38
N MET A 50 -0.49 -30.39 -3.06
CA MET A 50 -0.27 -30.42 -4.51
C MET A 50 -1.46 -29.79 -5.23
N ARG A 51 -2.67 -30.19 -4.84
CA ARG A 51 -3.90 -29.61 -5.39
C ARG A 51 -4.03 -28.13 -5.08
N ALA A 52 -3.68 -27.70 -3.86
CA ALA A 52 -3.65 -26.27 -3.50
C ALA A 52 -2.71 -25.46 -4.40
N TYR A 53 -1.54 -26.01 -4.73
CA TYR A 53 -0.61 -25.36 -5.67
C TYR A 53 -1.18 -25.27 -7.09
N LEU A 54 -1.80 -26.36 -7.58
CA LEU A 54 -2.39 -26.39 -8.92
C LEU A 54 -3.50 -25.35 -9.07
N ILE A 55 -4.46 -25.33 -8.15
CA ILE A 55 -5.57 -24.36 -8.21
C ILE A 55 -5.06 -22.93 -7.98
N GLY A 56 -4.10 -22.75 -7.08
CA GLY A 56 -3.49 -21.46 -6.80
C GLY A 56 -2.86 -20.87 -8.05
N VAL A 57 -1.97 -21.61 -8.72
CA VAL A 57 -1.34 -21.13 -9.97
C VAL A 57 -2.40 -20.84 -11.05
N ALA A 58 -3.42 -21.67 -11.17
CA ALA A 58 -4.51 -21.42 -12.14
C ALA A 58 -5.25 -20.11 -11.85
N TYR A 59 -5.58 -19.82 -10.58
CA TYR A 59 -6.18 -18.54 -10.19
C TYR A 59 -5.26 -17.36 -10.45
N LEU A 60 -3.97 -17.47 -10.06
CA LEU A 60 -2.96 -16.45 -10.32
C LEU A 60 -2.90 -16.06 -11.81
N LEU A 61 -2.81 -17.05 -12.70
CA LEU A 61 -2.72 -16.79 -14.14
C LEU A 61 -3.99 -16.15 -14.70
N LYS A 62 -5.18 -16.62 -14.30
CA LYS A 62 -6.46 -16.05 -14.71
C LYS A 62 -6.61 -14.59 -14.26
N ASN A 63 -6.25 -14.30 -13.02
CA ASN A 63 -6.38 -12.96 -12.46
C ASN A 63 -5.36 -11.99 -13.06
N ILE A 64 -4.11 -12.41 -13.26
CA ILE A 64 -3.11 -11.62 -13.98
C ILE A 64 -3.60 -11.31 -15.40
N SER A 65 -4.11 -12.29 -16.13
CA SER A 65 -4.69 -12.06 -17.47
C SER A 65 -5.77 -10.97 -17.45
N ARG A 66 -6.71 -11.03 -16.50
CA ARG A 66 -7.77 -10.03 -16.36
C ARG A 66 -7.23 -8.63 -16.07
N HIS A 67 -6.24 -8.53 -15.18
CA HIS A 67 -5.62 -7.25 -14.84
C HIS A 67 -4.77 -6.69 -15.98
N LEU A 68 -4.14 -7.56 -16.78
CA LEU A 68 -3.43 -7.17 -17.99
C LEU A 68 -4.39 -6.49 -18.97
N ASP A 69 -5.54 -7.11 -19.22
CA ASP A 69 -6.54 -6.58 -20.15
C ASP A 69 -7.20 -5.28 -19.67
N THR A 70 -7.43 -5.16 -18.35
CA THR A 70 -8.21 -4.04 -17.79
C THR A 70 -7.37 -2.85 -17.31
N VAL A 71 -6.25 -3.10 -16.63
CA VAL A 71 -5.46 -2.06 -15.95
C VAL A 71 -4.14 -1.78 -16.64
N ILE A 72 -3.48 -2.80 -17.19
CA ILE A 72 -2.15 -2.66 -17.78
C ILE A 72 -2.23 -2.28 -19.27
N ALA A 73 -3.22 -2.74 -20.02
CA ALA A 73 -3.35 -2.51 -21.46
C ALA A 73 -3.27 -1.03 -21.87
N GLY A 74 -3.76 -0.11 -21.03
CA GLY A 74 -3.72 1.33 -21.28
C GLY A 74 -2.44 2.04 -20.83
N ARG A 75 -1.45 1.33 -20.27
CA ARG A 75 -0.26 1.95 -19.65
C ARG A 75 0.97 1.86 -20.54
N THR A 76 1.66 2.99 -20.68
CA THR A 76 2.94 3.04 -21.39
C THR A 76 4.02 2.24 -20.66
N ARG A 77 5.02 1.75 -21.39
CA ARG A 77 6.15 0.98 -20.85
C ARG A 77 7.27 1.85 -20.26
N HIS A 78 7.05 3.15 -20.15
CA HIS A 78 8.04 4.08 -19.61
C HIS A 78 7.98 4.11 -18.08
N GLY A 79 9.15 4.04 -17.44
CA GLY A 79 9.27 4.05 -15.98
C GLY A 79 9.51 2.67 -15.38
N ARG A 80 9.59 2.62 -14.04
CA ARG A 80 9.78 1.39 -13.27
C ARG A 80 8.47 0.98 -12.60
N VAL A 81 8.19 -0.32 -12.57
CA VAL A 81 7.06 -0.90 -11.85
C VAL A 81 7.58 -1.65 -10.64
N LEU A 82 7.04 -1.38 -9.46
CA LEU A 82 7.30 -2.18 -8.26
C LEU A 82 6.19 -3.18 -8.05
N VAL A 83 6.51 -4.45 -7.80
CA VAL A 83 5.51 -5.44 -7.40
C VAL A 83 5.89 -6.04 -6.05
N TYR A 84 4.89 -6.19 -5.17
CA TYR A 84 5.08 -6.89 -3.92
C TYR A 84 3.91 -7.79 -3.57
N CYS A 85 4.17 -8.76 -2.69
CA CYS A 85 3.13 -9.53 -2.02
C CYS A 85 3.48 -9.61 -0.54
N PHE A 86 2.81 -10.46 0.25
CA PHE A 86 2.98 -10.47 1.70
C PHE A 86 4.44 -10.67 2.18
N ARG A 87 5.20 -11.55 1.54
CA ARG A 87 6.61 -11.87 1.88
C ARG A 87 7.59 -11.76 0.69
N GLY A 88 7.15 -11.22 -0.45
CA GLY A 88 7.97 -11.18 -1.67
C GLY A 88 8.18 -12.57 -2.31
N GLY A 89 7.24 -13.50 -2.10
CA GLY A 89 7.29 -14.87 -2.62
C GLY A 89 6.64 -15.05 -3.99
N LYS A 90 5.98 -16.20 -4.18
CA LYS A 90 5.44 -16.66 -5.47
C LYS A 90 4.45 -15.68 -6.11
N ARG A 91 3.56 -15.05 -5.33
CA ARG A 91 2.53 -14.12 -5.86
C ARG A 91 3.13 -12.93 -6.62
N SER A 92 4.14 -12.28 -6.03
CA SER A 92 4.83 -11.17 -6.71
C SER A 92 5.83 -11.63 -7.76
N LEU A 93 6.32 -12.89 -7.69
CA LEU A 93 7.14 -13.48 -8.75
C LEU A 93 6.36 -13.63 -10.05
N LEU A 94 5.15 -14.21 -10.02
CA LEU A 94 4.38 -14.40 -11.26
C LEU A 94 3.98 -13.07 -11.93
N TRP A 95 3.62 -12.05 -11.14
CA TRP A 95 3.40 -10.71 -11.69
C TRP A 95 4.66 -10.12 -12.31
N PHE A 96 5.81 -10.27 -11.63
CA PHE A 96 7.10 -9.85 -12.15
C PHE A 96 7.39 -10.54 -13.49
N ASP A 97 7.28 -11.86 -13.56
CA ASP A 97 7.55 -12.63 -14.77
C ASP A 97 6.65 -12.18 -15.93
N ALA A 98 5.36 -11.93 -15.66
CA ALA A 98 4.42 -11.45 -16.68
C ALA A 98 4.79 -10.06 -17.23
N LEU A 99 5.09 -9.10 -16.35
CA LEU A 99 5.43 -7.74 -16.75
C LEU A 99 6.82 -7.65 -17.40
N ASP A 100 7.79 -8.41 -16.90
CA ASP A 100 9.14 -8.51 -17.47
C ASP A 100 9.08 -9.13 -18.87
N THR A 101 8.26 -10.18 -19.07
CA THR A 101 8.03 -10.80 -20.38
C THR A 101 7.43 -9.81 -21.39
N ILE A 102 6.58 -8.87 -20.94
CA ILE A 102 6.02 -7.81 -21.80
C ILE A 102 7.06 -6.71 -22.11
N GLY A 103 8.12 -6.60 -21.30
CA GLY A 103 9.21 -5.65 -21.45
C GLY A 103 9.10 -4.41 -20.56
N TYR A 104 8.36 -4.46 -19.45
CA TYR A 104 8.43 -3.43 -18.41
C TYR A 104 9.74 -3.54 -17.62
N LYS A 105 10.24 -2.42 -17.09
CA LYS A 105 11.28 -2.46 -16.04
C LYS A 105 10.61 -2.73 -14.72
N VAL A 106 10.77 -3.92 -14.17
CA VAL A 106 10.06 -4.36 -12.97
C VAL A 106 11.03 -4.65 -11.84
N ASP A 107 10.69 -4.20 -10.64
CA ASP A 107 11.37 -4.57 -9.42
C ASP A 107 10.41 -5.33 -8.50
N ARG A 108 10.96 -6.21 -7.67
CA ARG A 108 10.21 -6.85 -6.59
C ARG A 108 10.66 -6.32 -5.25
N LEU A 109 9.71 -6.03 -4.37
CA LEU A 109 10.01 -5.58 -3.03
C LEU A 109 10.63 -6.71 -2.18
N PRO A 110 11.90 -6.58 -1.74
CA PRO A 110 12.53 -7.59 -0.91
C PRO A 110 11.80 -7.77 0.42
N GLY A 111 11.51 -9.03 0.78
CA GLY A 111 10.72 -9.35 1.99
C GLY A 111 9.24 -8.96 1.92
N GLY A 112 8.77 -8.38 0.81
CA GLY A 112 7.38 -8.00 0.57
C GLY A 112 6.84 -7.00 1.59
N TRP A 113 5.51 -6.96 1.73
CA TRP A 113 4.82 -6.10 2.70
C TRP A 113 5.33 -6.30 4.13
N LYS A 114 5.67 -7.53 4.55
CA LYS A 114 6.24 -7.77 5.90
C LYS A 114 7.60 -7.09 6.08
N GLY A 115 8.44 -7.06 5.05
CA GLY A 115 9.70 -6.32 5.04
C GLY A 115 9.47 -4.82 5.14
N TYR A 116 8.55 -4.30 4.32
CA TYR A 116 8.12 -2.90 4.37
C TYR A 116 7.60 -2.48 5.75
N ARG A 117 6.73 -3.29 6.37
CA ARG A 117 6.21 -3.00 7.72
C ARG A 117 7.28 -2.87 8.77
N ARG A 118 8.30 -3.73 8.69
CA ARG A 118 9.43 -3.65 9.60
C ARG A 118 10.19 -2.35 9.40
N TRP A 119 10.45 -2.01 8.13
CA TRP A 119 11.09 -0.76 7.77
C TRP A 119 10.32 0.47 8.25
N VAL A 120 8.99 0.52 8.05
CA VAL A 120 8.10 1.58 8.58
C VAL A 120 8.28 1.74 10.09
N ASN A 121 8.18 0.64 10.84
CA ASN A 121 8.32 0.68 12.30
C ASN A 121 9.72 1.15 12.73
N GLU A 122 10.77 0.75 12.03
CA GLU A 122 12.15 1.21 12.26
C GLU A 122 12.31 2.70 11.98
N GLN A 123 11.70 3.21 10.89
CA GLN A 123 11.71 4.64 10.56
C GLN A 123 10.98 5.45 11.63
N LEU A 124 9.76 5.05 12.01
CA LEU A 124 8.97 5.75 13.02
C LEU A 124 9.61 5.72 14.42
N ALA A 125 10.45 4.73 14.72
CA ALA A 125 11.18 4.68 15.98
C ALA A 125 12.31 5.72 16.07
N THR A 126 12.84 6.19 14.93
CA THR A 126 14.08 6.97 14.86
C THR A 126 13.89 8.33 14.21
N ARG A 127 13.34 8.36 12.99
CA ARG A 127 13.18 9.57 12.16
C ARG A 127 12.42 10.71 12.83
N PRO A 128 11.34 10.48 13.60
CA PRO A 128 10.64 11.60 14.22
C PRO A 128 11.54 12.48 15.09
N ARG A 129 12.67 11.96 15.60
CA ARG A 129 13.63 12.72 16.42
C ARG A 129 14.58 13.58 15.59
N GLU A 130 14.63 13.38 14.28
CA GLU A 130 15.52 14.12 13.37
C GLU A 130 14.88 15.44 12.89
N PHE A 131 13.58 15.63 13.12
CA PHE A 131 12.86 16.83 12.72
C PHE A 131 12.67 17.80 13.90
N SER A 132 12.63 19.09 13.57
CA SER A 132 12.18 20.13 14.48
C SER A 132 10.73 20.47 14.18
N TYR A 133 9.84 20.33 15.16
CA TYR A 133 8.41 20.57 14.98
C TYR A 133 8.00 21.92 15.55
N VAL A 134 7.20 22.66 14.77
CA VAL A 134 6.43 23.80 15.26
C VAL A 134 5.00 23.33 15.45
N VAL A 135 4.62 23.03 16.70
CA VAL A 135 3.29 22.49 17.01
C VAL A 135 2.27 23.62 17.07
N LEU A 136 1.32 23.61 16.14
CA LEU A 136 0.16 24.51 16.18
C LEU A 136 -0.85 24.02 17.23
N SER A 137 -0.94 24.73 18.35
CA SER A 137 -1.88 24.44 19.44
C SER A 137 -2.97 25.51 19.55
N GLY A 138 -4.15 25.14 20.06
CA GLY A 138 -5.29 26.03 20.20
C GLY A 138 -6.60 25.28 20.38
N SER A 139 -7.67 25.98 20.80
CA SER A 139 -8.98 25.40 21.06
C SER A 139 -9.63 24.74 19.83
N THR A 140 -10.59 23.83 20.05
CA THR A 140 -11.42 23.29 18.96
C THR A 140 -12.16 24.42 18.27
N GLY A 141 -12.16 24.44 16.93
CA GLY A 141 -12.85 25.48 16.15
C GLY A 141 -12.05 26.76 15.89
N CYS A 142 -10.82 26.91 16.41
CA CYS A 142 -10.01 28.13 16.17
C CYS A 142 -9.35 28.21 14.78
N GLY A 143 -9.66 27.29 13.87
CA GLY A 143 -9.19 27.37 12.47
C GLY A 143 -7.80 26.79 12.20
N LYS A 144 -7.22 25.98 13.09
CA LYS A 144 -5.88 25.36 12.89
C LYS A 144 -5.74 24.63 11.55
N THR A 145 -6.71 23.81 11.18
CA THR A 145 -6.70 23.08 9.90
C THR A 145 -6.64 24.05 8.72
N ARG A 146 -7.44 25.13 8.75
CA ARG A 146 -7.39 26.17 7.69
C ARG A 146 -6.03 26.84 7.60
N LEU A 147 -5.37 27.09 8.75
CA LEU A 147 -4.02 27.65 8.76
C LEU A 147 -3.00 26.65 8.17
N LEU A 148 -3.10 25.35 8.50
CA LEU A 148 -2.26 24.31 7.90
C LEU A 148 -2.43 24.27 6.38
N ASP A 149 -3.67 24.32 5.87
CA ASP A 149 -3.96 24.32 4.43
C ASP A 149 -3.33 25.54 3.74
N GLN A 150 -3.37 26.73 4.37
CA GLN A 150 -2.73 27.93 3.83
C GLN A 150 -1.21 27.86 3.86
N LEU A 151 -0.62 27.26 4.92
CA LEU A 151 0.82 27.03 5.00
C LEU A 151 1.30 26.08 3.91
N GLU A 152 0.58 24.99 3.68
CA GLU A 152 0.86 24.05 2.59
C GLU A 152 0.74 24.73 1.22
N ALA A 153 -0.32 25.50 0.99
CA ALA A 153 -0.49 26.28 -0.24
C ALA A 153 0.61 27.33 -0.46
N ALA A 154 1.20 27.85 0.62
CA ALA A 154 2.36 28.75 0.57
C ALA A 154 3.70 28.01 0.40
N GLY A 155 3.70 26.69 0.25
CA GLY A 155 4.89 25.87 0.04
C GLY A 155 5.63 25.47 1.32
N ALA A 156 5.01 25.66 2.49
CA ALA A 156 5.58 25.18 3.75
C ALA A 156 5.44 23.66 3.87
N GLN A 157 6.40 23.02 4.56
CA GLN A 157 6.29 21.61 4.92
C GLN A 157 5.25 21.46 6.04
N VAL A 158 4.19 20.71 5.77
CA VAL A 158 3.07 20.52 6.68
C VAL A 158 2.88 19.04 7.00
N LEU A 159 2.76 18.72 8.29
CA LEU A 159 2.35 17.40 8.77
C LEU A 159 0.95 17.52 9.38
N ASN A 160 -0.08 17.16 8.61
CA ASN A 160 -1.46 17.19 9.05
C ASN A 160 -1.93 15.80 9.54
N LEU A 161 -1.65 15.48 10.80
CA LEU A 161 -2.01 14.17 11.38
C LEU A 161 -3.53 13.91 11.43
N GLU A 162 -4.35 14.96 11.55
CA GLU A 162 -5.81 14.82 11.52
C GLU A 162 -6.32 14.40 10.14
N ALA A 163 -5.76 14.99 9.09
CA ALA A 163 -6.04 14.58 7.71
C ALA A 163 -5.59 13.14 7.45
N LEU A 164 -4.35 12.79 7.85
CA LEU A 164 -3.84 11.41 7.71
C LEU A 164 -4.73 10.41 8.45
N ALA A 165 -5.24 10.74 9.64
CA ALA A 165 -6.11 9.88 10.43
C ALA A 165 -7.59 9.92 10.01
N SER A 166 -7.98 10.73 9.01
CA SER A 166 -9.37 10.99 8.63
C SER A 166 -10.25 11.35 9.85
N HIS A 167 -9.76 12.28 10.67
CA HIS A 167 -10.31 12.65 11.97
C HIS A 167 -10.52 14.16 12.10
N ARG A 168 -11.52 14.61 12.89
CA ARG A 168 -11.76 16.04 13.18
C ARG A 168 -11.44 16.40 14.63
N GLY A 169 -10.29 15.95 15.13
CA GLY A 169 -9.87 16.20 16.51
C GLY A 169 -10.71 15.44 17.57
N SER A 170 -10.22 15.45 18.81
CA SER A 170 -10.75 14.62 19.92
C SER A 170 -12.23 14.84 20.26
N VAL A 171 -12.76 16.03 19.98
CA VAL A 171 -14.13 16.43 20.34
C VAL A 171 -15.17 16.06 19.27
N ILE A 172 -14.81 16.11 17.98
CA ILE A 172 -15.76 15.90 16.87
C ILE A 172 -15.66 14.47 16.31
N GLY A 173 -14.52 13.80 16.49
CA GLY A 173 -14.40 12.38 16.17
C GLY A 173 -14.20 12.10 14.68
N ALA A 174 -14.82 11.01 14.21
CA ALA A 174 -14.73 10.54 12.83
C ALA A 174 -15.37 11.54 11.84
N ILE A 175 -14.84 11.60 10.62
CA ILE A 175 -15.54 12.28 9.52
C ILE A 175 -16.68 11.36 9.05
N PRO A 176 -17.95 11.79 9.11
CA PRO A 176 -19.07 10.96 8.64
C PRO A 176 -18.86 10.56 7.18
N GLY A 177 -19.06 9.28 6.88
CA GLY A 177 -18.91 8.73 5.52
C GLY A 177 -17.48 8.52 5.05
N THR A 178 -16.46 8.83 5.85
CA THR A 178 -15.05 8.56 5.52
C THR A 178 -14.50 7.43 6.40
N PRO A 179 -14.01 6.32 5.83
CA PRO A 179 -13.40 5.25 6.61
C PRO A 179 -12.11 5.77 7.25
N LYS A 180 -11.93 5.49 8.55
CA LYS A 180 -10.65 5.76 9.21
C LYS A 180 -9.60 4.76 8.73
N PRO A 181 -8.35 5.21 8.49
CA PRO A 181 -7.26 4.27 8.24
C PRO A 181 -7.06 3.38 9.47
N THR A 182 -6.58 2.17 9.25
CA THR A 182 -6.09 1.36 10.37
C THR A 182 -4.84 2.01 10.95
N GLN A 183 -4.49 1.69 12.20
CA GLN A 183 -3.24 2.20 12.79
C GLN A 183 -2.03 1.88 11.91
N LYS A 184 -1.98 0.69 11.30
CA LYS A 184 -0.90 0.31 10.40
C LYS A 184 -0.83 1.23 9.19
N TYR A 185 -1.97 1.51 8.55
CA TYR A 185 -1.97 2.39 7.38
C TYR A 185 -1.64 3.84 7.75
N LEU A 186 -2.10 4.32 8.90
CA LEU A 186 -1.68 5.62 9.42
C LEU A 186 -0.16 5.69 9.61
N ASP A 187 0.46 4.65 10.17
CA ASP A 187 1.92 4.56 10.30
C ASP A 187 2.61 4.61 8.92
N SER A 188 2.07 3.92 7.92
CA SER A 188 2.58 3.93 6.54
C SER A 188 2.52 5.33 5.93
N LEU A 189 1.42 6.05 6.14
CA LEU A 189 1.21 7.43 5.65
C LEU A 189 2.09 8.46 6.38
N ALA A 190 2.39 8.23 7.65
CA ALA A 190 3.22 9.11 8.47
C ALA A 190 4.73 8.82 8.34
N THR A 191 5.12 7.80 7.57
CA THR A 191 6.53 7.47 7.36
C THR A 191 7.11 8.38 6.27
N PRO A 192 8.21 9.11 6.54
CA PRO A 192 8.87 9.99 5.57
C PRO A 192 9.61 9.24 4.48
#